data_AF-A0A535ZJ61-F1
#
_entry.id   AF-A0A535ZJ61-F1
#
_cell.length_a   1.000
_cell.length_b   1.000
_cell.length_c   1.000
_cell.angle_alpha   90.00
_cell.angle_beta   90.00
_cell.angle_gamma   90.00
#
_symmetry.space_group_name_H-M   'P 1'
#
loop_
_entity.id
_entity.type
_entity.pdbx_description
1 polymer ?
#
loop_
_entity_poly.entity_id
_entity_poly.type
_entity_poly.pdbx_seq_one_letter_code
_entity_poly.pdbx_strand_id
1 'polypeptide(L)'
;MAVTTATSTARVLLIADDPSAGDPYRGALEVGGYDVKQAESFVDVLNSAMPDADVVVLCDLAVFADPGLAALVIRIPYQMTPDELVVEVHRRVALRATLRAASSTM
;
A
#
# COMPACT_ATOMS: atom_id res chain seq x y z
N MET A 1 24.72 -9.35 19.77
CA MET A 1 24.04 -8.91 18.54
C MET A 1 22.56 -8.82 18.85
N ALA A 2 22.01 -7.61 18.98
CA ALA A 2 20.58 -7.42 19.07
C ALA A 2 20.01 -7.53 17.65
N VAL A 3 19.20 -8.54 17.38
CA VAL A 3 18.26 -8.49 16.25
C VAL A 3 17.24 -7.43 16.66
N THR A 4 17.42 -6.21 16.16
CA THR A 4 16.37 -5.21 16.20
C THR A 4 15.34 -5.68 15.18
N THR A 5 14.37 -6.48 15.61
CA THR A 5 13.10 -6.62 14.87
C THR A 5 12.44 -5.25 14.91
N ALA A 6 12.87 -4.35 14.04
CA ALA A 6 11.97 -3.34 13.54
C ALA A 6 10.82 -4.14 12.93
N THR A 7 9.70 -4.25 13.64
CA THR A 7 8.42 -4.55 13.02
C THR A 7 8.21 -3.44 12.01
N SER A 8 8.75 -3.66 10.82
CA SER A 8 8.66 -2.76 9.68
C SER A 8 7.19 -2.74 9.30
N THR A 9 6.46 -1.77 9.84
CA THR A 9 5.12 -1.46 9.40
C THR A 9 5.15 -1.23 7.89
N ALA A 10 4.38 -2.00 7.13
CA ALA A 10 4.34 -1.86 5.68
C ALA A 10 3.78 -0.48 5.31
N ARG A 11 4.46 0.19 4.38
CA ARG A 11 4.08 1.52 3.90
C ARG A 11 3.06 1.41 2.77
N VAL A 12 1.93 2.06 2.94
CA VAL A 12 0.84 2.08 1.96
C VAL A 12 0.73 3.48 1.36
N LEU A 13 0.82 3.56 0.04
CA LEU A 13 0.46 4.76 -0.70
C LEU A 13 -0.97 4.63 -1.19
N LEU A 14 -1.87 5.46 -0.69
CA LEU A 14 -3.27 5.53 -1.13
C LEU A 14 -3.41 6.66 -2.16
N ILE A 15 -3.84 6.33 -3.37
CA ILE A 15 -4.10 7.29 -4.43
C ILE A 15 -5.61 7.37 -4.62
N ALA A 16 -6.18 8.52 -4.33
CA ALA A 16 -7.60 8.81 -4.48
C ALA A 16 -7.76 10.21 -5.07
N ASP A 17 -8.31 10.29 -6.27
CA ASP A 17 -8.55 11.56 -6.98
C ASP A 17 -9.48 12.49 -6.20
N ASP A 18 -10.48 11.92 -5.50
CA ASP A 18 -11.21 12.62 -4.44
C ASP A 18 -10.64 12.24 -3.05
N PRO A 19 -10.03 13.19 -2.32
CA PRO A 19 -9.46 12.91 -1.01
C PRO A 19 -10.50 12.45 0.01
N SER A 20 -11.74 12.95 -0.07
CA SER A 20 -12.82 12.56 0.84
C SER A 20 -13.29 11.12 0.59
N ALA A 21 -13.20 10.63 -0.64
CA ALA A 21 -13.48 9.24 -0.97
C ALA A 21 -12.40 8.28 -0.44
N GLY A 22 -11.15 8.75 -0.30
CA GLY A 22 -10.02 7.99 0.23
C GLY A 22 -9.97 7.89 1.77
N ASP A 23 -10.53 8.87 2.49
CA ASP A 23 -10.50 8.94 3.95
C ASP A 23 -10.94 7.67 4.70
N PRO A 24 -12.07 7.01 4.36
CA PRO A 24 -12.47 5.79 5.06
C PRO A 24 -11.46 4.64 4.88
N TYR A 25 -10.83 4.54 3.70
CA TYR A 25 -9.79 3.54 3.44
C TYR A 25 -8.50 3.88 4.16
N ARG A 26 -8.10 5.15 4.18
CA ARG A 26 -6.94 5.62 4.96
C ARG A 26 -7.11 5.27 6.43
N GLY A 27 -8.24 5.64 7.03
CA GLY A 27 -8.51 5.37 8.44
C GLY A 27 -8.49 3.87 8.77
N ALA A 28 -9.10 3.03 7.92
CA ALA A 28 -9.07 1.58 8.12
C ALA A 28 -7.65 1.00 8.03
N LEU A 29 -6.82 1.48 7.11
CA LEU A 29 -5.43 1.05 6.95
C LEU A 29 -4.54 1.50 8.12
N GLU A 30 -4.71 2.73 8.60
CA GLU A 30 -4.00 3.23 9.79
C GLU A 30 -4.37 2.41 11.04
N VAL A 31 -5.67 2.12 11.24
CA VAL A 31 -6.16 1.24 12.32
C VAL A 31 -5.64 -0.20 12.16
N GLY A 32 -5.51 -0.67 10.91
CA GLY A 32 -4.88 -1.94 10.57
C GLY A 32 -3.37 -1.99 10.84
N GLY A 33 -2.79 -0.87 11.28
CA GLY A 33 -1.39 -0.77 11.70
C GLY A 33 -0.42 -0.48 10.56
N TYR A 34 -0.89 0.03 9.42
CA TYR A 34 -0.06 0.44 8.28
C TYR A 34 0.36 1.91 8.37
N ASP A 35 1.50 2.25 7.76
CA ASP A 35 1.96 3.63 7.59
C ASP A 35 1.40 4.14 6.26
N VAL A 36 0.40 5.02 6.31
CA VAL A 36 -0.40 5.39 5.15
C VAL A 36 -0.09 6.83 4.73
N LYS A 37 0.26 7.01 3.45
CA LYS A 37 0.30 8.33 2.82
C LYS A 37 -0.78 8.41 1.75
N GLN A 38 -1.60 9.45 1.79
CA GLN A 38 -2.61 9.72 0.78
C GLN A 38 -2.14 10.79 -0.22
N ALA A 39 -2.47 10.61 -1.49
CA ALA A 39 -2.22 11.55 -2.57
C ALA A 39 -3.38 11.55 -3.57
N GLU A 40 -3.57 12.66 -4.30
CA GLU A 40 -4.60 12.77 -5.34
C GLU A 40 -4.17 12.08 -6.63
N SER A 41 -2.88 12.15 -6.96
CA SER A 41 -2.30 11.49 -8.12
C SER A 41 -0.91 10.94 -7.82
N PHE A 42 -0.48 9.92 -8.59
CA PHE A 42 0.89 9.44 -8.54
C PHE A 42 1.91 10.53 -8.93
N VAL A 43 1.50 11.48 -9.78
CA VAL A 43 2.35 12.63 -10.18
C VAL A 43 2.74 13.51 -8.99
N ASP A 44 1.83 13.66 -8.02
CA ASP A 44 2.11 14.42 -6.79
C ASP A 44 3.11 13.68 -5.90
N VAL A 45 3.11 12.35 -6.01
CA VAL A 45 4.02 11.48 -5.26
C VAL A 45 5.41 11.48 -5.87
N LEU A 46 5.54 11.53 -7.20
CA LEU A 46 6.83 11.57 -7.92
C LEU A 46 7.69 12.78 -7.52
N ASN A 47 7.05 13.91 -7.20
CA ASN A 47 7.74 15.13 -6.72
C ASN A 47 7.94 15.14 -5.20
N SER A 48 7.44 14.13 -4.49
CA SER A 48 7.52 14.00 -3.05
C SER A 48 8.56 12.95 -2.65
N ALA A 49 9.23 13.14 -1.51
CA ALA A 49 10.27 12.25 -1.00
C ALA A 49 9.72 10.91 -0.45
N MET A 50 8.90 10.17 -1.20
CA MET A 50 8.47 8.82 -0.82
C MET A 50 8.85 7.80 -1.90
N PRO A 51 10.10 7.31 -1.87
CA PRO A 51 10.59 6.36 -2.87
C PRO A 51 10.19 4.90 -2.63
N ASP A 52 9.69 4.52 -1.44
CA ASP A 52 9.54 3.10 -1.05
C ASP A 52 8.16 2.78 -0.44
N ALA A 53 7.09 2.78 -1.25
CA ALA A 53 5.83 2.17 -0.84
C ALA A 53 5.91 0.65 -0.97
N ASP A 54 5.47 -0.09 0.05
CA ASP A 54 5.34 -1.55 -0.03
C ASP A 54 4.10 -1.94 -0.85
N VAL A 55 3.04 -1.14 -0.70
CA VAL A 55 1.75 -1.32 -1.37
C VAL A 55 1.27 0.04 -1.88
N VAL A 56 0.76 0.06 -3.12
CA VAL A 56 0.01 1.17 -3.69
C VAL A 56 -1.44 0.75 -3.81
N VAL A 57 -2.35 1.51 -3.23
CA VAL A 57 -3.80 1.34 -3.33
C VAL A 57 -4.36 2.44 -4.21
N LEU A 58 -5.14 2.06 -5.21
CA LEU A 58 -5.78 2.96 -6.17
C LEU A 58 -7.29 2.96 -5.92
N CYS A 59 -7.83 4.10 -5.53
CA CYS A 59 -9.27 4.32 -5.43
C CYS A 59 -9.84 4.62 -6.83
N ASP A 60 -10.97 3.99 -7.13
CA ASP A 60 -11.79 4.27 -8.31
C ASP A 60 -11.01 4.27 -9.65
N LEU A 61 -11.05 5.38 -10.39
CA LEU A 61 -10.43 5.55 -11.71
C LEU A 61 -8.96 5.96 -11.64
N ALA A 62 -8.33 5.96 -10.46
CA ALA A 62 -6.94 6.36 -10.32
C ALA A 62 -6.02 5.55 -11.26
N VAL A 63 -5.41 6.24 -12.22
CA VAL A 63 -4.55 5.64 -13.23
C VAL A 63 -3.13 5.56 -12.69
N PHE A 64 -2.62 4.34 -12.62
CA PHE A 64 -1.22 4.07 -12.30
C PHE A 64 -0.48 3.61 -13.55
N ALA A 65 0.59 4.32 -13.91
CA ALA A 65 1.45 4.00 -15.03
C ALA A 65 2.91 4.26 -14.66
N ASP A 66 3.48 3.39 -13.81
CA ASP A 66 4.92 3.32 -13.63
C ASP A 66 5.40 1.85 -13.70
N PRO A 67 6.04 1.45 -14.81
CA PRO A 67 6.56 0.09 -14.97
C PRO A 67 7.78 -0.20 -14.08
N GLY A 68 8.38 0.80 -13.43
CA GLY A 68 9.55 0.66 -12.56
C GLY A 68 9.23 0.45 -11.08
N LEU A 69 7.97 0.65 -10.67
CA LEU A 69 7.61 0.55 -9.26
C LEU A 69 7.57 -0.92 -8.79
N ALA A 70 8.46 -1.27 -7.86
CA ALA A 70 8.52 -2.61 -7.27
C ALA A 70 7.41 -2.89 -6.22
N ALA A 71 6.44 -1.98 -6.06
CA ALA A 71 5.38 -2.05 -5.06
C ALA A 71 4.21 -2.94 -5.52
N LEU A 72 3.47 -3.50 -4.56
CA LEU A 72 2.24 -4.24 -4.86
C LEU A 72 1.11 -3.26 -5.16
N VAL A 73 0.47 -3.36 -6.32
CA VAL A 73 -0.64 -2.48 -6.70
C VAL A 73 -1.98 -3.16 -6.43
N ILE A 74 -2.85 -2.54 -5.65
CA ILE A 74 -4.23 -2.94 -5.39
C ILE A 74 -5.15 -1.88 -5.99
N ARG A 75 -6.12 -2.29 -6.79
CA ARG A 75 -7.22 -1.43 -7.26
C ARG A 75 -8.46 -1.76 -6.43
N ILE A 76 -9.06 -0.74 -5.81
CA ILE A 76 -10.30 -0.89 -5.06
C ILE A 76 -11.45 -1.00 -6.08
N PRO A 77 -12.12 -2.16 -6.20
CA PRO A 77 -13.31 -2.25 -7.02
C PRO A 77 -14.46 -1.48 -6.36
N TYR A 78 -15.44 -1.05 -7.16
CA TYR A 78 -16.58 -0.19 -6.77
C TYR A 78 -17.38 -0.62 -5.51
N GLN A 79 -17.19 -1.84 -5.02
CA GLN A 79 -17.94 -2.41 -3.88
C GLN A 79 -17.04 -2.90 -2.73
N MET A 80 -15.72 -2.76 -2.83
CA MET A 80 -14.82 -3.20 -1.75
C MET A 80 -14.94 -2.26 -0.57
N THR A 81 -15.21 -2.82 0.60
CA THR A 81 -15.27 -2.09 1.85
C THR A 81 -13.87 -1.79 2.41
N PRO A 82 -13.73 -0.80 3.31
CA PRO A 82 -12.44 -0.50 3.95
C PRO A 82 -11.85 -1.70 4.70
N ASP A 83 -12.67 -2.51 5.38
CA ASP A 83 -12.19 -3.70 6.09
C ASP A 83 -11.69 -4.79 5.13
N GLU A 84 -12.37 -4.99 4.00
CA GLU A 84 -11.93 -5.92 2.95
C GLU A 84 -10.60 -5.48 2.35
N LEU A 85 -10.40 -4.16 2.17
CA LEU A 85 -9.11 -3.63 1.72
C LEU A 85 -7.99 -3.98 2.71
N VAL A 86 -8.22 -3.80 4.02
CA VAL A 86 -7.23 -4.14 5.06
C VAL A 86 -6.85 -5.62 5.00
N VAL A 87 -7.83 -6.50 4.83
CA VAL A 87 -7.61 -7.95 4.68
C VAL A 87 -6.78 -8.25 3.44
N GLU A 88 -7.09 -7.62 2.30
CA GLU A 88 -6.36 -7.84 1.06
C GLU A 88 -4.92 -7.30 1.13
N VAL A 89 -4.70 -6.12 1.73
CA VAL A 89 -3.36 -5.59 1.99
C VAL A 89 -2.56 -6.55 2.85
N HIS A 90 -3.16 -7.05 3.94
CA HIS A 90 -2.50 -8.01 4.83
C HIS A 90 -2.09 -9.28 4.08
N ARG A 91 -3.01 -9.85 3.30
CA ARG A 91 -2.78 -11.06 2.51
C ARG A 91 -1.61 -10.89 1.54
N ARG A 92 -1.56 -9.76 0.83
CA ARG A 92 -0.53 -9.48 -0.18
C ARG A 92 0.83 -9.20 0.43
N VAL A 93 0.88 -8.46 1.53
CA VAL A 93 2.13 -8.21 2.28
C VAL A 93 2.68 -9.53 2.82
N ALA A 94 1.83 -10.36 3.44
CA ALA A 94 2.23 -11.67 3.96
C ALA A 94 2.76 -12.59 2.84
N LEU A 95 2.05 -12.68 1.71
CA LEU A 95 2.50 -13.48 0.56
C LEU A 95 3.86 -13.03 0.03
N ARG A 96 4.08 -11.72 -0.11
CA ARG A 96 5.38 -11.17 -0.57
C ARG A 96 6.50 -11.50 0.40
N ALA A 97 6.24 -11.43 1.71
CA ALA A 97 7.22 -11.83 2.73
C ALA A 97 7.56 -13.33 2.63
N THR A 98 6.55 -14.19 2.47
CA THR A 98 6.75 -15.64 2.29
C THR A 98 7.55 -15.96 1.03
N LEU A 99 7.22 -15.34 -0.12
CA LEU A 99 7.94 -15.55 -1.37
C LEU A 99 9.40 -15.10 -1.29
N ARG A 100 9.67 -13.97 -0.62
CA ARG A 100 11.04 -13.51 -0.38
C ARG A 100 11.83 -14.49 0.50
N ALA A 101 11.22 -14.98 1.59
CA ALA A 101 11.85 -15.96 2.47
C ALA A 101 12.18 -17.28 1.75
N ALA A 102 11.26 -17.76 0.90
CA ALA A 102 11.47 -18.97 0.09
C ALA A 102 12.60 -18.78 -0.94
N SER A 103 12.70 -17.61 -1.55
CA SER A 103 13.71 -17.29 -2.56
C SER A 103 15.11 -17.11 -1.98
N SER A 104 15.23 -16.71 -0.71
CA SER A 104 16.51 -16.54 -0.01
C SER A 104 17.09 -17.85 0.57
N THR A 105 16.39 -18.98 0.41
CA THR A 105 16.81 -20.30 0.92
C THR A 105 17.45 -21.18 -0.16
N MET A 106 17.67 -20.65 -1.37
CA MET A 106 18.49 -21.26 -2.44
C MET A 106 19.81 -20.54 -2.59
#